data_AF-A0A380U2B8-F1
#
_entry.id   AF-A0A380U2B8-F1
#
_cell.length_a   1.000
_cell.length_b   1.000
_cell.length_c   1.000
_cell.angle_alpha   90.00
_cell.angle_beta   90.00
_cell.angle_gamma   90.00
#
_symmetry.space_group_name_H-M   'P 1'
#
loop_
_entity.id
_entity.type
_entity.pdbx_description
1 polymer ?
#
loop_
_entity_poly.entity_id
_entity_poly.type
_entity_poly.pdbx_seq_one_letter_code
_entity_poly.pdbx_strand_id
1 'polypeptide(L)'
;MRYQKGLNGRYSGGQNGLMPKQSSYTVHTRQYIPPTILAGLLHYAEQQHWDYSTWFQHSGVNINQIQQAHGYVSFTQLCHVIQNALVSSQQPSLGLKIGSSEGLISMGILGFAMQSCKTVADALEIALRYHQVSGSVLNLNFTISGGEC
;
A
#
# COMPACT_ATOMS: atom_id res chain seq x y z
N MET A 1 -21.28 13.84 35.97
CA MET A 1 -21.10 12.44 35.54
C MET A 1 -20.03 11.80 36.40
N ARG A 2 -20.39 10.75 37.15
CA ARG A 2 -19.51 10.00 38.05
C ARG A 2 -18.82 8.89 37.24
N TYR A 3 -17.49 8.86 37.22
CA TYR A 3 -16.74 7.77 36.57
C TYR A 3 -16.78 6.53 37.47
N GLN A 4 -17.19 5.38 36.92
CA GLN A 4 -17.19 4.12 37.65
C GLN A 4 -15.76 3.59 37.82
N LYS A 5 -15.48 3.19 39.06
CA LYS A 5 -14.22 2.62 39.55
C LYS A 5 -14.33 1.09 39.42
N GLY A 6 -13.40 0.47 38.68
CA GLY A 6 -13.10 -0.95 38.82
C GLY A 6 -13.21 -1.80 37.55
N LEU A 7 -12.08 -1.93 36.84
CA LEU A 7 -11.71 -3.18 36.16
C LEU A 7 -10.34 -3.58 36.72
N ASN A 8 -10.39 -4.24 37.88
CA ASN A 8 -9.24 -4.86 38.51
C ASN A 8 -8.96 -6.20 37.82
N GLY A 9 -7.72 -6.38 37.34
CA GLY A 9 -7.16 -7.71 37.12
C GLY A 9 -6.36 -7.83 35.84
N ARG A 10 -5.05 -7.55 35.94
CA ARG A 10 -3.90 -8.14 35.19
C ARG A 10 -2.76 -7.18 34.84
N TYR A 11 -2.61 -6.07 35.57
CA TYR A 11 -1.31 -5.42 35.65
C TYR A 11 -0.53 -6.03 36.80
N SER A 12 0.27 -7.07 36.50
CA SER A 12 1.34 -7.48 37.41
C SER A 12 2.43 -6.42 37.31
N GLY A 13 2.34 -5.40 38.16
CA GLY A 13 3.41 -4.42 38.34
C GLY A 13 4.60 -5.12 39.00
N GLY A 14 5.79 -5.03 38.39
CA GLY A 14 7.02 -5.48 39.03
C GLY A 14 7.18 -4.81 40.41
N GLN A 15 7.72 -5.55 41.38
CA GLN A 15 7.72 -5.20 42.82
C GLN A 15 8.40 -3.86 43.19
N ASN A 16 8.97 -3.12 42.23
CA ASN A 16 9.77 -1.93 42.49
C ASN A 16 9.24 -0.63 41.84
N GLY A 17 8.00 -0.59 41.35
CA GLY A 17 7.39 0.66 40.86
C GLY A 17 8.09 1.32 39.65
N LEU A 18 9.02 0.62 39.01
CA LEU A 18 9.72 1.06 37.80
C LEU A 18 9.06 0.42 36.59
N MET A 19 8.78 1.22 35.55
CA MET A 19 8.35 0.71 34.25
C MET A 19 9.35 -0.36 33.76
N PRO A 20 8.89 -1.53 33.30
CA PRO A 20 9.78 -2.52 32.71
C PRO A 20 10.46 -1.91 31.47
N LYS A 21 11.74 -1.54 31.61
CA LYS A 21 12.62 -1.20 30.50
C LYS A 21 13.15 -2.49 29.91
N GLN A 22 12.36 -3.09 29.03
CA GLN A 22 12.71 -4.04 27.96
C GLN A 22 11.52 -4.96 27.76
N SER A 23 10.53 -4.47 27.03
CA SER A 23 9.71 -5.37 26.25
C SER A 23 10.49 -5.66 24.98
N SER A 24 10.97 -6.88 24.84
CA SER A 24 11.45 -7.46 23.59
C SER A 24 10.26 -7.55 22.62
N TYR A 25 9.80 -6.41 22.11
CA TYR A 25 8.87 -6.37 21.00
C TYR A 25 9.67 -6.78 19.77
N THR A 26 9.58 -8.05 19.38
CA THR A 26 9.76 -8.42 17.99
C THR A 26 8.67 -7.70 17.21
N VAL A 27 8.96 -6.48 16.75
CA VAL A 27 8.13 -5.79 15.77
C VAL A 27 8.29 -6.61 14.50
N HIS A 28 7.44 -7.63 14.33
CA HIS A 28 7.07 -8.06 12.99
C HIS A 28 6.37 -6.85 12.40
N THR A 29 7.14 -5.97 11.74
CA THR A 29 6.62 -4.83 10.99
C THR A 29 5.83 -5.42 9.83
N ARG A 30 4.59 -5.81 10.11
CA ARG A 30 3.63 -6.21 9.09
C ARG A 30 3.32 -4.92 8.36
N GLN A 31 4.11 -4.64 7.32
CA GLN A 31 3.85 -3.54 6.40
C GLN A 31 2.53 -3.89 5.71
N TYR A 32 1.47 -3.28 6.21
CA TYR A 32 0.12 -3.41 5.70
C TYR A 32 0.01 -2.46 4.50
N ILE A 33 0.12 -3.01 3.30
CA ILE A 33 0.06 -2.25 2.05
C ILE A 33 -1.40 -2.20 1.60
N PRO A 34 -1.99 -1.02 1.39
CA PRO A 34 -3.29 -0.90 0.72
C PRO A 34 -3.30 -1.67 -0.60
N PRO A 35 -4.38 -2.39 -0.95
CA PRO A 35 -4.43 -3.23 -2.13
C PRO A 35 -4.56 -2.44 -3.44
N THR A 36 -4.21 -1.15 -3.48
CA THR A 36 -4.39 -0.23 -4.62
C THR A 36 -3.77 -0.76 -5.91
N ILE A 37 -2.53 -1.28 -5.85
CA ILE A 37 -1.85 -1.86 -7.02
C ILE A 37 -2.60 -3.09 -7.55
N LEU A 38 -3.08 -3.96 -6.64
CA LEU A 38 -3.84 -5.17 -7.05
C LEU A 38 -5.23 -4.81 -7.57
N ALA A 39 -5.87 -3.77 -7.02
CA ALA A 39 -7.14 -3.27 -7.52
C ALA A 39 -7.00 -2.68 -8.94
N GLY A 40 -5.95 -1.88 -9.21
CA GLY A 40 -5.64 -1.40 -10.56
C GLY A 40 -5.31 -2.53 -11.54
N LEU A 41 -4.58 -3.55 -11.08
CA LEU A 41 -4.31 -4.75 -11.87
C LEU A 41 -5.61 -5.50 -12.24
N LEU A 42 -6.54 -5.68 -11.29
CA LEU A 42 -7.84 -6.30 -11.55
C LEU A 42 -8.66 -5.46 -12.53
N HIS A 43 -8.73 -4.15 -12.30
CA HIS A 43 -9.45 -3.24 -13.18
C HIS A 43 -8.93 -3.30 -14.62
N TYR A 44 -7.61 -3.30 -14.80
CA TYR A 44 -7.00 -3.47 -16.12
C TYR A 44 -7.32 -4.84 -16.74
N ALA A 45 -7.26 -5.92 -15.96
CA ALA A 45 -7.60 -7.26 -16.43
C ALA A 45 -9.06 -7.36 -16.93
N GLU A 46 -9.99 -6.71 -16.24
CA GLU A 46 -11.40 -6.62 -16.63
C GLU A 46 -11.57 -5.91 -17.97
N GLN A 47 -10.86 -4.79 -18.18
CA GLN A 47 -10.87 -4.06 -19.45
C GLN A 47 -10.33 -4.89 -20.62
N GLN A 48 -9.38 -5.81 -20.35
CA GLN A 48 -8.81 -6.71 -21.36
C GLN A 48 -9.56 -8.05 -21.47
N HIS A 49 -10.64 -8.25 -20.69
CA HIS A 49 -11.39 -9.50 -20.59
C HIS A 49 -10.54 -10.73 -20.22
N TRP A 50 -9.56 -10.56 -19.34
CA TRP A 50 -8.73 -11.67 -18.86
C TRP A 50 -9.35 -12.35 -17.65
N ASP A 51 -9.23 -13.68 -17.59
CA ASP A 51 -9.50 -14.44 -16.38
C ASP A 51 -8.34 -14.30 -15.39
N TYR A 52 -8.64 -13.73 -14.23
CA TYR A 52 -7.69 -13.48 -13.15
C TYR A 52 -7.90 -14.40 -11.94
N SER A 53 -8.84 -15.36 -12.01
CA SER A 53 -9.16 -16.27 -10.90
C SER A 53 -7.94 -17.06 -10.42
N THR A 54 -7.05 -17.42 -11.36
CA THR A 54 -5.82 -18.18 -11.10
C THR A 54 -4.73 -17.34 -10.42
N TRP A 55 -4.76 -16.01 -10.55
CA TRP A 55 -3.67 -15.15 -10.05
C TRP A 55 -3.54 -15.16 -8.52
N PHE A 56 -4.66 -15.40 -7.83
CA PHE A 56 -4.76 -15.41 -6.37
C PHE A 56 -4.55 -16.79 -5.76
N GLN A 57 -4.39 -17.85 -6.56
CA GLN A 57 -4.15 -19.20 -6.05
C GLN A 57 -2.88 -19.22 -5.18
N HIS A 58 -2.96 -19.85 -4.01
CA HIS A 58 -1.86 -19.96 -3.05
C HIS A 58 -1.29 -18.61 -2.53
N SER A 59 -1.92 -17.47 -2.83
CA SER A 59 -1.49 -16.16 -2.33
C SER A 59 -1.95 -15.88 -0.89
N GLY A 60 -3.01 -16.57 -0.42
CA GLY A 60 -3.68 -16.26 0.83
C GLY A 60 -4.40 -14.89 0.83
N VAL A 61 -4.58 -14.28 -0.34
CA VAL A 61 -5.32 -13.03 -0.55
C VAL A 61 -6.73 -13.35 -1.00
N ASN A 62 -7.73 -12.73 -0.36
CA ASN A 62 -9.12 -12.85 -0.77
C ASN A 62 -9.44 -11.83 -1.86
N ILE A 63 -9.80 -12.30 -3.05
CA ILE A 63 -10.08 -11.44 -4.20
C ILE A 63 -11.21 -10.43 -3.94
N ASN A 64 -12.25 -10.81 -3.19
CA ASN A 64 -13.36 -9.91 -2.87
C ASN A 64 -12.89 -8.72 -2.03
N GLN A 65 -11.87 -8.90 -1.18
CA GLN A 65 -11.30 -7.79 -0.41
C GLN A 65 -10.56 -6.81 -1.33
N ILE A 66 -9.85 -7.31 -2.33
CA ILE A 66 -9.11 -6.50 -3.30
C ILE A 66 -10.07 -5.72 -4.20
N GLN A 67 -11.14 -6.34 -4.71
CA GLN A 67 -12.16 -5.68 -5.54
C GLN A 67 -12.85 -4.53 -4.81
N GLN A 68 -13.03 -4.66 -3.50
CA GLN A 68 -13.60 -3.60 -2.66
C GLN A 68 -12.54 -2.59 -2.17
N ALA A 69 -11.28 -2.72 -2.62
CA ALA A 69 -10.13 -1.94 -2.15
C ALA A 69 -10.02 -1.89 -0.61
N HIS A 70 -10.45 -2.96 0.06
CA HIS A 70 -10.53 -3.06 1.51
C HIS A 70 -9.42 -3.94 2.07
N GLY A 71 -9.00 -3.61 3.30
CA GLY A 71 -7.99 -4.37 4.01
C GLY A 71 -6.57 -4.05 3.54
N TYR A 72 -5.67 -4.99 3.76
CA TYR A 72 -4.24 -4.82 3.53
C TYR A 72 -3.60 -6.13 3.09
N VAL A 73 -2.58 -6.03 2.26
CA VAL A 73 -1.78 -7.17 1.80
C VAL A 73 -0.33 -7.02 2.26
N SER A 74 0.38 -8.14 2.42
CA SER A 74 1.83 -8.09 2.58
C SER A 74 2.52 -7.86 1.24
N PHE A 75 3.76 -7.38 1.28
CA PHE A 75 4.59 -7.22 0.09
C PHE A 75 4.77 -8.56 -0.66
N THR A 76 5.01 -9.65 0.08
CA THR A 76 5.15 -11.00 -0.50
C THR A 76 3.89 -11.46 -1.22
N GLN A 77 2.71 -11.19 -0.66
CA GLN A 77 1.43 -11.51 -1.28
C GLN A 77 1.21 -10.71 -2.57
N LEU A 78 1.49 -9.41 -2.52
CA LEU A 78 1.42 -8.52 -3.68
C LEU A 78 2.35 -9.00 -4.81
N CYS A 79 3.61 -9.31 -4.50
CA CYS A 79 4.56 -9.85 -5.48
C CYS A 79 4.08 -11.17 -6.09
N HIS A 80 3.54 -12.08 -5.27
CA HIS A 80 3.07 -13.37 -5.75
C HIS A 80 1.92 -13.22 -6.76
N VAL A 81 0.92 -12.39 -6.45
CA VAL A 81 -0.21 -12.14 -7.37
C VAL A 81 0.27 -11.49 -8.67
N ILE A 82 1.16 -10.49 -8.59
CA ILE A 82 1.71 -9.82 -9.79
C ILE A 82 2.51 -10.80 -10.65
N GLN A 83 3.31 -11.69 -10.06
CA GLN A 83 4.05 -12.70 -10.81
C GLN A 83 3.11 -13.67 -11.55
N ASN A 84 2.06 -14.15 -10.89
CA ASN A 84 1.07 -15.01 -11.53
C ASN A 84 0.36 -14.29 -12.69
N ALA A 85 0.03 -13.01 -12.51
CA ALA A 85 -0.57 -12.20 -13.56
C ALA A 85 0.36 -12.00 -14.76
N LEU A 86 1.66 -11.79 -14.54
CA LEU A 86 2.65 -11.68 -15.61
C LEU A 86 2.78 -12.98 -16.42
N VAL A 87 2.86 -14.12 -15.72
CA VAL A 87 2.95 -15.45 -16.35
C VAL A 87 1.69 -15.77 -17.16
N SER A 88 0.51 -15.49 -16.61
CA SER A 88 -0.77 -15.80 -17.24
C SER A 88 -1.10 -14.88 -18.41
N SER A 89 -0.85 -13.58 -18.28
CA SER A 89 -1.17 -12.59 -19.33
C SER A 89 -0.16 -12.58 -20.49
N GLN A 90 1.06 -13.09 -20.28
CA GLN A 90 2.17 -13.03 -21.22
C GLN A 90 2.44 -11.61 -21.75
N GLN A 91 2.16 -10.59 -20.94
CA GLN A 91 2.37 -9.18 -21.29
C GLN A 91 3.68 -8.64 -20.71
N PRO A 92 4.75 -8.50 -21.52
CA PRO A 92 6.07 -8.07 -21.04
C PRO A 92 6.10 -6.64 -20.50
N SER A 93 5.14 -5.79 -20.88
CA SER A 93 5.03 -4.39 -20.43
C SER A 93 3.78 -4.12 -19.58
N LEU A 94 3.24 -5.16 -18.92
CA LEU A 94 2.00 -5.06 -18.12
C LEU A 94 2.00 -3.88 -17.15
N GLY A 95 3.07 -3.69 -16.38
CA GLY A 95 3.17 -2.59 -15.41
C GLY A 95 3.14 -1.21 -16.07
N LEU A 96 3.76 -1.04 -17.24
CA LEU A 96 3.73 0.22 -17.99
C LEU A 96 2.35 0.48 -18.58
N LYS A 97 1.68 -0.56 -19.10
CA LYS A 97 0.32 -0.46 -19.63
C LYS A 97 -0.67 -0.03 -18.54
N ILE A 98 -0.66 -0.71 -17.38
CA ILE A 98 -1.47 -0.35 -16.22
C ILE A 98 -1.15 1.08 -15.77
N GLY A 99 0.13 1.40 -15.55
CA GLY A 99 0.54 2.74 -15.12
C GLY A 99 0.16 3.85 -16.09
N SER A 100 0.06 3.56 -17.39
CA SER A 100 -0.37 4.54 -18.41
C SER A 100 -1.89 4.72 -18.48
N SER A 101 -2.67 3.71 -18.07
CA SER A 101 -4.13 3.81 -17.97
C SER A 101 -4.60 4.39 -16.63
N GLU A 102 -3.77 4.27 -15.60
CA GLU A 102 -4.04 4.77 -14.26
C GLU A 102 -3.61 6.24 -14.12
N GLY A 103 -4.56 7.16 -14.03
CA GLY A 103 -4.27 8.57 -13.76
C GLY A 103 -3.92 8.85 -12.28
N LEU A 104 -3.48 10.07 -11.96
CA LEU A 104 -3.19 10.49 -10.57
C LEU A 104 -4.35 10.23 -9.59
N ILE A 105 -5.58 10.22 -10.09
CA ILE A 105 -6.80 9.93 -9.30
C ILE A 105 -6.71 8.56 -8.60
N SER A 106 -6.04 7.56 -9.20
CA SER A 106 -5.85 6.25 -8.60
C SER A 106 -4.98 6.26 -7.34
N MET A 107 -4.18 7.33 -7.16
CA MET A 107 -3.38 7.56 -5.95
C MET A 107 -4.21 8.15 -4.79
N GLY A 108 -5.51 8.34 -4.98
CA GLY A 108 -6.44 8.84 -3.97
C GLY A 108 -6.12 10.27 -3.53
N ILE A 109 -6.14 10.52 -2.21
CA ILE A 109 -5.90 11.85 -1.63
C ILE A 109 -4.54 12.45 -2.01
N LEU A 110 -3.52 11.60 -2.20
CA LEU A 110 -2.22 12.06 -2.68
C LEU A 110 -2.31 12.63 -4.09
N GLY A 111 -2.99 11.91 -4.99
CA GLY A 111 -3.21 12.38 -6.36
C GLY A 111 -3.95 13.71 -6.42
N PHE A 112 -4.92 13.92 -5.52
CA PHE A 112 -5.63 15.20 -5.38
C PHE A 112 -4.70 16.32 -4.87
N ALA A 113 -3.88 16.04 -3.86
CA ALA A 113 -2.91 17.00 -3.34
C ALA A 113 -1.87 17.39 -4.41
N MET A 114 -1.36 16.42 -5.17
CA MET A 114 -0.43 16.64 -6.28
C MET A 114 -1.06 17.50 -7.38
N GLN A 115 -2.31 17.25 -7.76
CA GLN A 115 -3.02 18.05 -8.78
C GLN A 115 -3.32 19.49 -8.32
N SER A 116 -3.38 19.71 -7.01
CA SER A 116 -3.63 21.02 -6.41
C SER A 116 -2.34 21.86 -6.26
N CYS A 117 -1.18 21.29 -6.57
CA CYS A 117 0.10 21.99 -6.49
C CYS A 117 0.26 22.99 -7.65
N LYS A 118 0.95 24.10 -7.37
CA LYS A 118 1.23 25.13 -8.37
C LYS A 118 2.32 24.72 -9.36
N THR A 119 3.27 23.90 -8.91
CA THR A 119 4.40 23.45 -9.73
C THR A 119 4.62 21.94 -9.63
N VAL A 120 5.28 21.37 -10.64
CA VAL A 120 5.68 19.95 -10.64
C VAL A 120 6.65 19.66 -9.50
N ALA A 121 7.52 20.60 -9.14
CA ALA A 121 8.45 20.47 -8.03
C ALA A 121 7.69 20.27 -6.70
N ASP A 122 6.67 21.08 -6.44
CA ASP A 122 5.83 20.96 -5.25
C ASP A 122 5.07 19.61 -5.25
N ALA A 123 4.53 19.21 -6.39
CA ALA A 123 3.83 17.92 -6.52
C ALA A 123 4.75 16.73 -6.23
N LEU A 124 6.00 16.77 -6.72
CA LEU A 124 6.99 15.73 -6.46
C LEU A 124 7.45 15.70 -4.99
N GLU A 125 7.59 16.86 -4.33
CA GLU A 125 7.91 16.91 -2.91
C GLU A 125 6.82 16.23 -2.06
N ILE A 126 5.54 16.52 -2.34
CA ILE A 126 4.42 15.87 -1.68
C ILE A 126 4.40 14.37 -2.00
N ALA A 127 4.66 13.98 -3.25
CA ALA A 127 4.73 12.58 -3.64
C ALA A 127 5.80 11.81 -2.85
N LEU A 128 7.02 12.33 -2.72
CA LEU A 128 8.07 11.67 -1.93
C LEU A 128 7.68 11.52 -0.45
N ARG A 129 6.97 12.51 0.11
CA ARG A 129 6.59 12.46 1.52
C ARG A 129 5.47 11.45 1.80
N TYR A 130 4.56 11.24 0.85
CA TYR A 130 3.30 10.54 1.11
C TYR A 130 3.01 9.33 0.19
N HIS A 131 3.87 8.98 -0.77
CA HIS A 131 3.59 7.88 -1.71
C HIS A 131 3.24 6.54 -1.03
N GLN A 132 3.84 6.23 0.13
CA GLN A 132 3.55 5.00 0.89
C GLN A 132 2.09 4.95 1.39
N VAL A 133 1.48 6.11 1.67
CA VAL A 133 0.07 6.19 2.11
C VAL A 133 -0.87 5.73 0.99
N SER A 134 -0.50 5.95 -0.27
CA SER A 134 -1.25 5.49 -1.45
C SER A 134 -1.01 4.02 -1.80
N GLY A 135 -0.27 3.27 -0.97
CA GLY A 135 0.08 1.87 -1.22
C GLY A 135 1.24 1.68 -2.20
N SER A 136 2.06 2.72 -2.41
CA SER A 136 3.31 2.57 -3.15
C SER A 136 4.27 1.65 -2.40
N VAL A 137 4.88 0.73 -3.15
CA VAL A 137 5.90 -0.22 -2.67
C VAL A 137 7.30 0.13 -3.19
N LEU A 138 7.49 1.37 -3.65
CA LEU A 138 8.73 1.84 -4.25
C LEU A 138 9.57 2.60 -3.22
N ASN A 139 10.89 2.57 -3.38
CA ASN A 139 11.79 3.51 -2.72
C ASN A 139 12.16 4.60 -3.72
N LEU A 140 11.63 5.80 -3.52
CA LEU A 140 11.72 6.91 -4.48
C LEU A 140 12.68 7.98 -3.98
N ASN A 141 13.49 8.49 -4.90
CA ASN A 141 14.27 9.73 -4.74
C ASN A 141 14.24 10.46 -6.09
N PHE A 142 14.21 11.79 -6.07
CA PHE A 142 14.32 12.59 -7.29
C PHE A 142 15.34 13.71 -7.09
N THR A 143 15.93 14.16 -8.18
CA THR A 143 16.78 15.35 -8.21
C THR A 143 16.29 16.22 -9.35
N ILE A 144 15.99 17.49 -9.06
CA ILE A 144 15.66 18.46 -10.08
C ILE A 144 16.96 19.08 -10.54
N SER A 145 17.40 18.71 -11.73
CA SER A 145 18.52 19.36 -12.40
C SER A 145 17.96 20.42 -13.35
N GLY A 146 18.18 21.69 -13.02
CA GLY A 146 17.97 22.80 -13.95
C GLY A 146 19.22 23.00 -14.80
N GLY A 147 19.10 22.92 -16.13
CA GLY A 147 20.23 23.10 -17.03
C GLY A 147 19.83 23.18 -18.51
N GLU A 148 19.68 24.42 -18.97
CA GLU A 148 19.84 24.92 -20.35
C GLU A 148 18.69 24.72 -21.37
N CYS A 149 17.98 25.83 -21.64
CA CYS A 149 17.68 26.33 -22.99
C CYS A 149 17.94 27.84 -23.00
#